data_AF-A0A0A2AEY2-F1
#
_entry.id   AF-A0A0A2AEY2-F1
#
_cell.length_a   1.000
_cell.length_b   1.000
_cell.length_c   1.000
_cell.angle_alpha   90.00
_cell.angle_beta   90.00
_cell.angle_gamma   90.00
#
_symmetry.space_group_name_H-M   'P 1'
#
loop_
_entity.id
_entity.type
_entity.pdbx_description
1 polymer ?
#
loop_
_entity_poly.entity_id
_entity_poly.type
_entity_poly.pdbx_seq_one_letter_code
_entity_poly.pdbx_strand_id
1 'polypeptide(L)' 'MNHREISKKYSDLLNKAEFATGRKEVVGLLKKAAKLKSQIEIN' A
#
# COMPACT_ATOMS: atom_id res chain seq x y z
N MET A 1 -6.78 -7.84 11.42
CA MET A 1 -7.43 -7.05 10.36
C MET A 1 -8.16 -8.01 9.47
N ASN A 2 -9.42 -7.72 9.17
CA ASN A 2 -10.18 -8.54 8.24
C ASN A 2 -9.58 -8.41 6.83
N HIS A 3 -9.67 -9.45 5.99
CA HIS A 3 -9.04 -9.44 4.64
C HIS A 3 -9.48 -8.21 3.80
N ARG A 4 -10.75 -7.80 3.94
CA ARG A 4 -11.30 -6.56 3.36
C ARG A 4 -10.61 -5.29 3.84
N GLU A 5 -10.22 -5.19 5.11
CA GLU A 5 -9.54 -4.02 5.65
C GLU A 5 -8.11 -3.92 5.11
N ILE A 6 -7.44 -5.05 4.91
CA ILE A 6 -6.09 -5.10 4.34
C ILE A 6 -6.12 -4.67 2.88
N SER A 7 -7.09 -5.19 2.10
CA SER A 7 -7.31 -4.77 0.72
C SER A 7 -7.64 -3.27 0.62
N LYS A 8 -8.50 -2.74 1.50
CA LYS A 8 -8.81 -1.30 1.54
C LYS A 8 -7.56 -0.46 1.83
N LYS A 9 -6.73 -0.86 2.80
CA LYS A 9 -5.46 -0.16 3.09
C LYS A 9 -4.47 -0.23 1.95
N TYR A 10 -4.42 -1.36 1.25
CA TYR A 10 -3.57 -1.51 0.07
C TYR A 10 -4.00 -0.55 -1.04
N SER A 11 -5.29 -0.49 -1.37
CA SER A 11 -5.83 0.45 -2.37
C SER A 11 -5.63 1.92 -1.97
N ASP A 12 -5.77 2.25 -0.67
CA ASP A 12 -5.54 3.60 -0.16
C ASP A 12 -4.09 4.07 -0.32
N LEU A 13 -3.12 3.17 -0.10
CA LEU A 13 -1.70 3.46 -0.31
C LEU A 13 -1.35 3.67 -1.79
N LEU A 14 -1.98 2.94 -2.70
CA LEU A 14 -1.80 3.13 -4.13
C LEU A 14 -2.39 4.46 -4.62
N ASN A 15 -3.61 4.80 -4.19
CA ASN A 15 -4.22 6.09 -4.49
C ASN A 15 -3.34 7.25 -3.99
N LYS A 16 -2.85 7.17 -2.75
CA LYS A 16 -1.93 8.19 -2.22
C LYS A 16 -0.63 8.30 -3.03
N ALA A 17 -0.11 7.19 -3.54
CA ALA A 17 1.08 7.19 -4.37
C ALA A 17 0.84 7.83 -5.75
N GLU A 18 -0.36 7.65 -6.31
CA GLU A 18 -0.76 8.25 -7.58
C GLU A 18 -0.84 9.77 -7.51
N PHE A 19 -1.36 10.31 -6.39
CA PHE A 19 -1.46 11.77 -6.18
C PHE A 19 -0.19 12.40 -5.57
N ALA A 20 0.81 11.61 -5.20
CA ALA A 20 2.04 12.13 -4.60
C ALA A 20 2.96 12.73 -5.67
N THR A 21 3.38 13.98 -5.47
CA THR A 21 4.29 14.69 -6.38
C THR A 21 5.76 14.40 -6.12
N GLY A 22 6.12 13.93 -4.91
CA GLY A 22 7.49 13.65 -4.52
C GLY A 22 7.92 12.21 -4.78
N ARG A 23 9.00 12.00 -5.56
CA ARG A 23 9.56 10.66 -5.81
C ARG A 23 9.83 9.85 -4.53
N LYS A 24 10.42 10.47 -3.51
CA LYS A 24 10.66 9.80 -2.22
C LYS A 24 9.37 9.37 -1.53
N GLU A 25 8.32 10.16 -1.67
CA GLU A 25 7.02 9.94 -1.06
C GLU A 25 6.29 8.79 -1.77
N VAL A 26 6.26 8.81 -3.10
CA VAL A 26 5.75 7.72 -3.95
C VAL A 26 6.44 6.40 -3.59
N VAL A 27 7.78 6.37 -3.56
CA VAL A 27 8.54 5.16 -3.22
C VAL A 27 8.24 4.69 -1.80
N GLY A 28 8.09 5.61 -0.83
CA GLY A 28 7.72 5.27 0.54
C GLY A 28 6.33 4.63 0.65
N LEU A 29 5.35 5.14 -0.10
CA LEU A 29 3.98 4.61 -0.15
C LEU A 29 3.93 3.24 -0.83
N LEU A 30 4.63 3.08 -1.96
CA LEU A 30 4.74 1.79 -2.66
C LEU A 30 5.43 0.73 -1.81
N LYS A 31 6.48 1.08 -1.06
CA LYS A 31 7.16 0.15 -0.15
C LYS A 31 6.23 -0.33 0.98
N LYS A 32 5.39 0.55 1.51
CA LYS A 32 4.35 0.19 2.49
C LYS A 32 3.29 -0.73 1.88
N ALA A 33 2.85 -0.45 0.66
CA ALA A 33 1.87 -1.28 -0.06
C ALA A 33 2.44 -2.68 -0.34
N ALA A 34 3.70 -2.79 -0.77
CA ALA A 34 4.37 -4.06 -1.01
C ALA A 34 4.49 -4.92 0.26
N LYS A 35 4.79 -4.30 1.41
CA LYS A 35 4.85 -5.01 2.69
C LYS A 35 3.49 -5.55 3.11
N LEU A 36 2.42 -4.78 2.89
CA LEU A 36 1.05 -5.22 3.11
C LEU A 36 0.66 -6.39 2.20
N LYS A 37 1.00 -6.31 0.91
CA LYS A 37 0.73 -7.39 -0.06
C LYS A 37 1.45 -8.69 0.32
N SER A 38 2.72 -8.61 0.71
CA SER A 38 3.50 -9.77 1.17
C SER A 38 2.90 -10.43 2.42
N GLN A 39 2.31 -9.65 3.34
CA GLN A 39 1.62 -10.22 4.51
C GLN A 39 0.30 -10.93 4.16
N ILE A 40 -0.35 -10.54 3.06
CA ILE A 40 -1.54 -11.22 2.53
C ILE A 40 -1.13 -12.52 1.84
N GLU A 41 -0.05 -12.51 1.04
CA GLU A 41 0.40 -13.69 0.28
C GLU A 41 1.02 -14.79 1.16
N ILE A 42 1.46 -14.45 2.37
CA ILE A 42 2.07 -15.41 3.33
C ILE A 42 1.00 -16.09 4.22
N ASN A 43 -0.24 -15.58 4.29
CA ASN A 43 -1.35 -16.20 5.03
C ASN A 43 -2.37 -16.83 4.09
#